data_AF-A0AAW9X8B1-F1
#
_entry.id   AF-A0AAW9X8B1-F1
#
_cell.length_a   1.000
_cell.length_b   1.000
_cell.length_c   1.000
_cell.angle_alpha   90.00
_cell.angle_beta   90.00
_cell.angle_gamma   90.00
#
_symmetry.space_group_name_H-M   'P 1'
#
loop_
_entity.id
_entity.type
_entity.pdbx_description
1 polymer ?
#
loop_
_entity_poly.entity_id
_entity_poly.type
_entity_poly.pdbx_seq_one_letter_code
_entity_poly.pdbx_strand_id
1 'polypeptide(L)'
;QNVNMVTCGGQATIPMVAAVSRVAKVHYAEIIASIASKSAGPGTRANIDEFTETTSKAIEVVGGAAKGKAIIVLNPAEPPLMMRDTVYVLSEAASEVEVEASINEMAVAVQAYVPGYRLKQRVQFEVIPEDKPVNLPGIGQFSGLKTAVYLEVEGAAHYLPAYAGNLDIMTSSALATAEKMAQSLARQAGEAA
;
A
#
# COMPACT_ATOMS: atom_id res chain seq x y z
N GLN A 1 -13.21 -17.43 -13.11
CA GLN A 1 -12.35 -16.93 -12.02
C GLN A 1 -11.97 -15.50 -12.38
N ASN A 2 -12.43 -14.49 -11.62
CA ASN A 2 -12.13 -13.07 -11.85
C ASN A 2 -11.43 -12.54 -10.59
N VAL A 3 -10.27 -11.91 -10.77
CA VAL A 3 -9.48 -11.33 -9.67
C VAL A 3 -9.21 -9.86 -9.98
N ASN A 4 -9.52 -9.01 -9.00
CA ASN A 4 -9.28 -7.57 -9.08
C ASN A 4 -7.95 -7.24 -8.40
N MET A 5 -7.14 -6.40 -9.04
CA MET A 5 -5.81 -6.02 -8.56
C MET A 5 -5.82 -4.72 -7.75
N VAL A 6 -6.98 -4.25 -7.32
CA VAL A 6 -7.18 -3.00 -6.58
C VAL A 6 -6.70 -1.80 -7.43
N THR A 7 -5.67 -1.10 -6.96
CA THR A 7 -5.14 0.14 -7.56
C THR A 7 -3.64 0.17 -7.34
N CYS A 8 -2.92 1.04 -8.05
CA CYS A 8 -1.48 1.24 -7.82
C CYS A 8 -1.17 1.68 -6.37
N GLY A 9 -1.97 2.59 -5.81
CA GLY A 9 -1.85 2.98 -4.40
C GLY A 9 -2.09 1.80 -3.47
N GLY A 10 -3.15 1.02 -3.72
CA GLY A 10 -3.43 -0.20 -2.94
C GLY A 10 -2.27 -1.20 -2.98
N GLN A 11 -1.72 -1.50 -4.15
CA GLN A 11 -0.58 -2.42 -4.28
C GLN A 11 0.67 -1.91 -3.57
N ALA A 12 0.91 -0.59 -3.58
CA ALA A 12 2.04 -0.01 -2.86
C ALA A 12 1.84 0.01 -1.33
N THR A 13 0.62 0.21 -0.84
CA THR A 13 0.42 0.57 0.58
C THR A 13 -0.25 -0.51 1.43
N ILE A 14 -1.11 -1.35 0.86
CA ILE A 14 -1.79 -2.44 1.59
C ILE A 14 -0.79 -3.41 2.22
N PRO A 15 0.34 -3.78 1.58
CA PRO A 15 1.37 -4.58 2.24
C PRO A 15 1.85 -3.97 3.55
N MET A 16 2.03 -2.64 3.62
CA MET A 16 2.47 -1.96 4.84
C MET A 16 1.39 -1.99 5.93
N VAL A 17 0.11 -1.84 5.56
CA VAL A 17 -1.01 -1.98 6.52
C VAL A 17 -1.04 -3.41 7.07
N ALA A 18 -0.91 -4.41 6.20
CA ALA A 18 -0.87 -5.83 6.60
C ALA A 18 0.35 -6.15 7.48
N ALA A 19 1.48 -5.50 7.24
CA ALA A 19 2.68 -5.63 8.06
C ALA A 19 2.45 -5.13 9.50
N VAL A 20 1.68 -4.05 9.69
CA VAL A 20 1.29 -3.61 11.04
C VAL A 20 0.21 -4.52 11.62
N SER A 21 -0.80 -4.90 10.81
CA SER A 21 -1.95 -5.69 11.29
C SER A 21 -1.59 -7.10 11.77
N ARG A 22 -0.50 -7.68 11.27
CA ARG A 22 0.02 -8.97 11.75
C ARG A 22 0.78 -8.87 13.08
N VAL A 23 1.09 -7.65 13.54
CA VAL A 23 1.75 -7.39 14.84
C VAL A 23 0.73 -6.92 15.88
N ALA A 24 -0.16 -5.99 15.51
CA ALA A 24 -1.16 -5.44 16.40
C ALA A 24 -2.47 -5.13 15.65
N LYS A 25 -3.58 -5.10 16.39
CA LYS A 25 -4.88 -4.74 15.81
C LYS A 25 -4.85 -3.30 15.29
N VAL A 26 -5.28 -3.12 14.04
CA VAL A 26 -5.33 -1.81 13.38
C VAL A 26 -6.75 -1.23 13.45
N HIS A 27 -6.90 -0.08 14.11
CA HIS A 27 -8.17 0.65 14.20
C HIS A 27 -8.45 1.44 12.93
N TYR A 28 -7.43 2.11 12.40
CA TYR A 28 -7.56 2.98 11.24
C TYR A 28 -6.28 2.95 10.42
N ALA A 29 -6.41 2.91 9.10
CA ALA A 29 -5.29 3.11 8.19
C ALA A 29 -5.66 4.07 7.07
N GLU A 30 -4.77 5.03 6.81
CA GLU A 30 -4.90 6.03 5.77
C GLU A 30 -3.69 5.99 4.86
N ILE A 31 -3.94 6.08 3.55
CA ILE A 31 -2.88 6.14 2.55
C ILE A 31 -3.00 7.40 1.71
N ILE A 32 -1.85 7.94 1.31
CA ILE A 32 -1.75 9.09 0.42
C ILE A 32 -0.81 8.71 -0.72
N ALA A 33 -1.39 8.45 -1.89
CA ALA A 33 -0.64 8.16 -3.12
C ALA A 33 -0.42 9.46 -3.90
N SER A 34 0.84 9.88 -4.04
CA SER A 34 1.23 11.05 -4.82
C SER A 34 1.97 10.62 -6.08
N ILE A 35 1.41 10.95 -7.25
CA ILE A 35 1.95 10.54 -8.54
C ILE A 35 2.15 11.74 -9.48
N ALA A 36 3.05 11.59 -10.45
CA ALA A 36 3.21 12.55 -11.53
C ALA A 36 1.92 12.66 -12.35
N SER A 37 1.49 13.88 -12.64
CA SER A 37 0.31 14.12 -13.49
C SER A 37 0.44 13.47 -14.88
N LYS A 38 1.67 13.36 -15.39
CA LYS A 38 2.01 12.70 -16.65
C LYS A 38 1.85 11.18 -16.63
N SER A 39 1.91 10.52 -15.46
CA SER A 39 1.68 9.06 -15.36
C SER A 39 0.21 8.69 -15.12
N ALA A 40 -0.68 9.68 -14.97
CA ALA A 40 -2.11 9.48 -14.85
C ALA A 40 -2.84 9.76 -16.17
N GLY A 41 -3.10 8.70 -16.93
CA GLY A 41 -3.86 8.77 -18.18
C GLY A 41 -5.35 9.08 -17.98
N PRO A 42 -6.12 9.26 -19.07
CA PRO A 42 -7.55 9.56 -19.01
C PRO A 42 -8.36 8.55 -18.20
N GLY A 43 -8.03 7.26 -18.29
CA GLY A 43 -8.69 6.20 -17.52
C GLY A 43 -8.53 6.39 -16.00
N THR A 44 -7.34 6.71 -15.51
CA THR A 44 -7.12 7.01 -14.08
C THR A 44 -7.92 8.23 -13.63
N ARG A 45 -7.99 9.27 -14.47
CA ARG A 45 -8.69 10.52 -14.15
C ARG A 45 -10.20 10.36 -14.14
N ALA A 46 -10.74 9.50 -15.01
CA ALA A 46 -12.16 9.21 -15.08
C ALA A 46 -12.67 8.34 -13.93
N ASN A 47 -11.79 7.64 -13.20
CA ASN A 47 -12.14 6.69 -12.14
C ASN A 47 -11.49 7.06 -10.79
N ILE A 48 -11.40 8.36 -10.48
CA ILE A 48 -10.68 8.82 -9.28
C ILE A 48 -11.45 8.51 -7.99
N ASP A 49 -12.78 8.51 -8.05
CA ASP A 49 -13.63 8.17 -6.91
C ASP A 49 -13.50 6.67 -6.63
N GLU A 50 -13.60 5.83 -7.66
CA GLU A 50 -13.39 4.38 -7.56
C GLU A 50 -12.00 4.04 -7.04
N PHE A 51 -10.97 4.82 -7.36
CA PHE A 51 -9.65 4.67 -6.76
C PHE A 51 -9.75 4.80 -5.23
N THR A 52 -10.37 5.86 -4.72
CA THR A 52 -10.46 6.09 -3.27
C THR A 52 -11.31 5.02 -2.59
N GLU A 53 -12.45 4.66 -3.17
CA GLU A 53 -13.38 3.69 -2.62
C GLU A 53 -12.78 2.27 -2.60
N THR A 54 -12.26 1.82 -3.74
CA THR A 54 -11.69 0.47 -3.90
C THR A 54 -10.46 0.31 -3.03
N THR A 55 -9.58 1.32 -2.98
CA THR A 55 -8.37 1.28 -2.15
C THR A 55 -8.72 1.29 -0.67
N SER A 56 -9.65 2.16 -0.24
CA SER A 56 -10.12 2.19 1.16
C SER A 56 -10.71 0.85 1.57
N LYS A 57 -11.49 0.21 0.68
CA LYS A 57 -12.07 -1.09 0.98
C LYS A 57 -11.03 -2.21 1.06
N ALA A 58 -10.03 -2.19 0.18
CA ALA A 58 -8.97 -3.20 0.19
C ALA A 58 -8.01 -3.01 1.38
N ILE A 59 -7.80 -1.79 1.87
CA ILE A 59 -7.11 -1.53 3.15
C ILE A 59 -7.82 -2.26 4.31
N GLU A 60 -9.15 -2.29 4.30
CA GLU A 60 -9.93 -3.03 5.31
C GLU A 60 -9.84 -4.55 5.09
N VAL A 61 -10.19 -5.01 3.88
CA VAL A 61 -10.39 -6.44 3.59
C VAL A 61 -9.07 -7.22 3.50
N VAL A 62 -8.04 -6.62 2.90
CA VAL A 62 -6.74 -7.26 2.65
C VAL A 62 -5.70 -6.77 3.64
N GLY A 63 -5.71 -5.47 3.94
CA GLY A 63 -4.77 -4.87 4.89
C GLY A 63 -5.10 -5.15 6.36
N GLY A 64 -6.33 -5.52 6.70
CA GLY A 64 -6.74 -5.87 8.06
C GLY A 64 -7.04 -4.69 8.97
N ALA A 65 -7.16 -3.46 8.43
CA ALA A 65 -7.61 -2.31 9.21
C ALA A 65 -9.12 -2.35 9.46
N ALA A 66 -9.58 -1.94 10.64
CA ALA A 66 -11.01 -1.82 10.90
C ALA A 66 -11.67 -0.70 10.07
N LYS A 67 -10.93 0.35 9.75
CA LYS A 67 -11.36 1.42 8.85
C LYS A 67 -10.23 1.87 7.92
N GLY A 68 -10.52 1.95 6.62
CA GLY A 68 -9.58 2.41 5.60
C GLY A 68 -9.94 3.79 5.05
N LYS A 69 -8.92 4.55 4.66
CA LYS A 69 -9.03 5.76 3.83
C LYS A 69 -7.91 5.82 2.80
N ALA A 70 -8.24 6.26 1.59
CA ALA A 70 -7.26 6.51 0.54
C ALA A 70 -7.42 7.92 -0.04
N ILE A 71 -6.28 8.55 -0.28
CA ILE A 71 -6.15 9.85 -0.95
C ILE A 71 -5.21 9.66 -2.14
N ILE A 72 -5.55 10.28 -3.27
CA ILE A 72 -4.68 10.38 -4.44
C ILE A 72 -4.41 11.84 -4.77
N VAL A 73 -3.15 12.17 -5.05
CA VAL A 73 -2.69 13.51 -5.42
C VAL A 73 -1.95 13.44 -6.75
N LEU A 74 -2.36 14.30 -7.68
CA LEU A 74 -1.73 14.47 -8.99
C LEU A 74 -0.88 15.74 -8.96
N ASN A 75 0.44 15.59 -9.11
CA ASN A 75 1.36 16.72 -9.07
C ASN A 75 2.03 16.94 -10.45
N PRO A 76 1.97 18.14 -11.06
CA PRO A 76 2.50 18.41 -12.40
C PRO A 76 3.94 18.97 -12.41
N ALA A 77 4.71 18.81 -11.33
CA ALA A 77 6.09 19.30 -11.25
C ALA A 77 7.00 18.78 -12.38
N GLU A 78 8.02 19.58 -12.72
CA GLU A 78 9.09 19.23 -13.66
C GLU A 78 10.46 19.38 -12.95
N PRO A 79 11.33 18.35 -12.96
CA PRO A 79 11.11 17.04 -13.55
C PRO A 79 9.97 16.27 -12.85
N PRO A 80 9.28 15.34 -13.54
CA PRO A 80 8.18 14.58 -12.96
C PRO A 80 8.61 13.84 -11.70
N LEU A 81 7.83 13.98 -10.63
CA LEU A 81 8.11 13.32 -9.35
C LEU A 81 8.03 11.79 -9.47
N MET A 82 8.92 11.11 -8.75
CA MET A 82 8.75 9.68 -8.47
C MET A 82 7.46 9.46 -7.68
N MET A 83 6.81 8.32 -7.87
CA MET A 83 5.67 7.93 -7.02
C MET A 83 6.10 7.90 -5.55
N ARG A 84 5.31 8.57 -4.71
CA ARG A 84 5.46 8.56 -3.26
C ARG A 84 4.16 8.10 -2.64
N ASP A 85 4.27 7.22 -1.67
CA ASP A 85 3.13 6.81 -0.86
C ASP A 85 3.45 7.05 0.60
N THR A 86 2.48 7.57 1.34
CA THR A 86 2.55 7.66 2.79
C THR A 86 1.43 6.82 3.37
N VAL A 87 1.78 6.01 4.37
CA VAL A 87 0.85 5.12 5.08
C VAL A 87 0.85 5.55 6.53
N TYR A 88 -0.30 5.98 7.03
CA TYR A 88 -0.55 6.18 8.44
C TYR A 88 -1.38 5.03 8.95
N VAL A 89 -0.91 4.38 10.01
CA VAL A 89 -1.63 3.29 10.68
C VAL A 89 -1.79 3.63 12.15
N LEU A 90 -3.01 3.55 12.64
CA LEU A 90 -3.36 3.67 14.04
C LEU A 90 -3.71 2.27 14.56
N SER A 91 -2.85 1.71 15.40
CA SER A 91 -3.03 0.41 16.02
C SER A 91 -3.19 0.51 17.53
N GLU A 92 -3.56 -0.60 18.17
CA GLU A 92 -3.31 -0.79 19.59
C GLU A 92 -1.82 -0.58 19.91
N ALA A 93 -1.50 -0.38 21.19
CA ALA A 93 -0.12 -0.27 21.64
C ALA A 93 0.68 -1.51 21.22
N ALA A 94 1.85 -1.29 20.61
CA ALA A 94 2.67 -2.35 20.03
C ALA A 94 4.15 -2.03 20.20
N SER A 95 5.00 -3.06 20.08
CA SER A 95 6.45 -2.87 20.04
C SER A 95 6.87 -2.21 18.74
N GLU A 96 7.44 -1.00 18.82
CA GLU A 96 7.97 -0.28 17.65
C GLU A 96 9.02 -1.10 16.88
N VAL A 97 9.82 -1.89 17.61
CA VAL A 97 10.86 -2.76 17.02
C VAL A 97 10.23 -3.88 16.21
N GLU A 98 9.17 -4.52 16.71
CA GLU A 98 8.48 -5.59 16.00
C GLU A 98 7.72 -5.05 14.77
N VAL A 99 7.11 -3.87 14.91
CA VAL A 99 6.45 -3.19 13.78
C VAL A 99 7.47 -2.77 12.71
N GLU A 100 8.59 -2.16 13.08
CA GLU A 100 9.65 -1.78 12.14
C GLU A 100 10.24 -3.01 11.44
N ALA A 101 10.52 -4.10 12.17
CA ALA A 101 11.01 -5.35 11.60
C ALA A 101 10.00 -5.94 10.60
N SER A 102 8.72 -5.98 10.98
CA SER A 102 7.64 -6.48 10.13
C SER A 102 7.48 -5.68 8.83
N ILE A 103 7.57 -4.35 8.90
CA ILE A 103 7.49 -3.47 7.73
C ILE A 103 8.69 -3.66 6.81
N ASN A 104 9.91 -3.79 7.36
CA ASN A 104 11.12 -4.02 6.58
C ASN A 104 11.05 -5.37 5.84
N GLU A 105 10.64 -6.44 6.52
CA GLU A 105 10.43 -7.75 5.89
C GLU A 105 9.41 -7.67 4.74
N MET A 106 8.29 -6.97 4.96
CA MET A 106 7.28 -6.80 3.92
C MET A 106 7.80 -5.97 2.74
N ALA A 107 8.59 -4.93 2.98
CA ALA A 107 9.18 -4.14 1.91
C ALA A 107 10.12 -4.99 1.03
N VAL A 108 10.91 -5.88 1.64
CA VAL A 108 11.74 -6.85 0.91
C VAL A 108 10.88 -7.83 0.10
N ALA A 109 9.74 -8.27 0.65
CA ALA A 109 8.82 -9.15 -0.08
C ALA A 109 8.20 -8.45 -1.30
N VAL A 110 7.89 -7.15 -1.23
CA VAL A 110 7.42 -6.36 -2.39
C VAL A 110 8.54 -6.16 -3.41
N GLN A 111 9.77 -5.92 -2.95
CA GLN A 111 10.95 -5.74 -3.82
C GLN A 111 11.22 -6.94 -4.72
N ALA A 112 10.82 -8.15 -4.32
CA ALA A 112 10.97 -9.36 -5.12
C ALA A 112 10.26 -9.29 -6.49
N TYR A 113 9.19 -8.49 -6.61
CA TYR A 113 8.48 -8.27 -7.88
C TYR A 113 8.48 -6.80 -8.35
N VAL A 114 8.88 -5.85 -7.49
CA VAL A 114 9.10 -4.43 -7.86
C VAL A 114 10.42 -3.92 -7.26
N PRO A 115 11.56 -4.11 -7.95
CA PRO A 115 12.88 -3.80 -7.39
C PRO A 115 13.06 -2.34 -6.93
N GLY A 116 12.35 -1.38 -7.55
CA GLY A 116 12.42 0.04 -7.20
C GLY A 116 11.54 0.46 -6.01
N TYR A 117 10.77 -0.45 -5.42
CA TYR A 117 9.97 -0.20 -4.22
C TYR A 117 10.87 -0.09 -3.00
N ARG A 118 10.81 1.02 -2.24
CA ARG A 118 11.66 1.21 -1.06
C ARG A 118 11.04 2.11 0.00
N LEU A 119 11.48 1.93 1.24
CA LEU A 119 11.30 2.92 2.29
C LEU A 119 12.15 4.15 1.97
N LYS A 120 11.51 5.32 1.84
CA LYS A 120 12.20 6.60 1.65
C LYS A 120 12.76 7.14 2.96
N GLN A 121 12.15 6.78 4.08
CA GLN A 121 12.54 7.16 5.43
C GLN A 121 12.45 5.94 6.33
N ARG A 122 13.15 5.97 7.46
CA ARG A 122 12.87 5.03 8.55
C ARG A 122 11.42 5.16 9.00
N VAL A 123 10.83 4.07 9.46
CA VAL A 123 9.47 4.07 10.02
C VAL A 123 9.43 5.05 11.19
N GLN A 124 8.41 5.90 11.23
CA GLN A 124 8.22 6.87 12.30
C GLN A 124 7.08 6.41 13.21
N PHE A 125 7.23 6.67 14.50
CA PHE A 125 6.29 6.26 15.53
C PHE A 125 5.86 7.45 16.38
N GLU A 126 4.59 7.44 16.78
CA GLU A 126 4.01 8.38 17.73
C GLU A 126 3.10 7.59 18.66
N VAL A 127 3.44 7.55 19.95
CA VAL A 127 2.60 6.92 20.98
C VAL A 127 1.44 7.86 21.29
N ILE A 128 0.21 7.33 21.23
CA ILE A 128 -1.01 8.03 21.59
C ILE A 128 -1.46 7.49 22.96
N PRO A 129 -1.29 8.26 24.05
CA PRO A 129 -1.52 7.75 25.39
C PRO A 129 -3.02 7.66 25.70
N GLU A 130 -3.40 6.74 26.59
CA GLU A 130 -4.80 6.49 26.97
C GLU A 130 -5.49 7.71 27.63
N ASP A 131 -4.73 8.57 28.31
CA ASP A 131 -5.25 9.78 28.95
C ASP A 131 -5.51 10.92 27.95
N LYS A 132 -4.97 10.82 26.72
CA LYS A 132 -5.15 11.80 25.64
C LYS A 132 -5.40 11.09 24.30
N PRO A 133 -6.52 10.37 24.15
CA PRO A 133 -6.82 9.65 22.93
C PRO A 133 -7.08 10.61 21.76
N VAL A 134 -6.78 10.16 20.55
CA VAL A 134 -7.13 10.88 19.32
C VAL A 134 -8.59 10.60 18.97
N ASN A 135 -9.35 11.65 18.68
CA ASN A 135 -10.71 11.54 18.16
C ASN A 135 -10.70 11.44 16.63
N LEU A 136 -11.21 10.32 16.09
CA LEU A 136 -11.54 10.16 14.69
C LEU A 136 -13.05 10.38 14.50
N PRO A 137 -13.49 11.54 13.97
CA PRO A 137 -14.90 11.88 13.89
C PRO A 137 -15.73 10.82 13.16
N GLY A 138 -16.80 10.35 13.79
CA GLY A 138 -17.69 9.32 13.24
C GLY A 138 -17.13 7.89 13.30
N ILE A 139 -15.94 7.68 13.87
CA ILE A 139 -15.31 6.35 14.03
C ILE A 139 -15.15 6.04 15.53
N GLY A 140 -14.50 6.91 16.29
CA GLY A 140 -14.28 6.70 17.71
C GLY A 140 -13.06 7.45 18.27
N GLN A 141 -12.79 7.25 19.55
CA GLN A 141 -11.59 7.71 20.23
C GLN A 141 -10.63 6.54 20.42
N PHE A 142 -9.35 6.77 20.14
CA PHE A 142 -8.35 5.71 20.13
C PHE A 142 -7.05 6.18 20.78
N SER A 143 -6.43 5.28 21.52
CA SER A 143 -5.05 5.32 22.00
C SER A 143 -4.26 4.18 21.34
N GLY A 144 -2.95 4.15 21.56
CA GLY A 144 -2.07 3.11 21.07
C GLY A 144 -0.87 3.67 20.32
N LEU A 145 -0.59 3.15 19.13
CA LEU A 145 0.57 3.51 18.34
C LEU A 145 0.14 4.03 16.96
N LYS A 146 0.63 5.22 16.60
CA LYS A 146 0.60 5.71 15.24
C LYS A 146 1.92 5.39 14.56
N THR A 147 1.84 4.63 13.48
CA THR A 147 2.97 4.30 12.61
C THR A 147 2.85 5.09 11.31
N ALA A 148 3.92 5.75 10.89
CA ALA A 148 4.02 6.44 9.62
C ALA A 148 5.12 5.82 8.74
N VAL A 149 4.72 5.34 7.57
CA VAL A 149 5.61 4.73 6.57
C VAL A 149 5.67 5.64 5.35
N TYR A 150 6.88 5.94 4.89
CA TYR A 150 7.12 6.79 3.73
C TYR A 150 7.79 5.97 2.65
N LEU A 151 7.10 5.76 1.54
CA LEU A 151 7.55 4.93 0.42
C LEU A 151 7.93 5.79 -0.77
N GLU A 152 8.84 5.28 -1.58
CA GLU A 152 9.14 5.75 -2.92
C GLU A 152 9.16 4.54 -3.84
N VAL A 153 8.46 4.63 -4.98
CA VAL A 153 8.38 3.55 -5.96
C VAL A 153 8.99 4.04 -7.27
N GLU A 154 10.15 3.48 -7.58
CA GLU A 154 10.84 3.67 -8.84
C GLU A 154 10.44 2.58 -9.84
N GLY A 155 10.05 3.01 -11.04
CA GLY A 155 9.72 2.11 -12.13
C GLY A 155 10.96 1.58 -12.85
N ALA A 156 10.82 0.40 -13.46
CA ALA A 156 11.79 -0.25 -14.35
C ALA A 156 11.91 0.44 -15.72
N ALA A 157 11.09 1.46 -15.97
CA ALA A 157 11.09 2.27 -17.18
C ALA A 157 10.79 1.52 -18.49
N HIS A 158 9.92 0.50 -18.43
CA HIS A 158 9.55 -0.30 -19.59
C HIS A 158 8.75 0.46 -20.66
N TYR A 159 7.94 1.45 -20.25
CA TYR A 159 7.09 2.24 -21.15
C TYR A 159 7.19 3.74 -20.89
N LEU A 160 6.91 4.17 -19.66
CA LEU A 160 7.21 5.52 -19.18
C LEU A 160 8.57 5.55 -18.47
N PRO A 161 9.22 6.70 -18.28
CA PRO A 161 10.45 6.80 -17.51
C PRO A 161 10.28 6.35 -16.05
N ALA A 162 11.39 6.16 -15.35
CA ALA A 162 11.45 5.57 -13.99
C ALA A 162 10.57 6.27 -12.92
N TYR A 163 10.13 7.51 -13.16
CA TYR A 163 9.19 8.20 -12.27
C TYR A 163 7.81 7.55 -12.20
N ALA A 164 7.43 6.79 -13.23
CA ALA A 164 6.11 6.16 -13.35
C ALA A 164 6.00 4.82 -12.61
N GLY A 165 6.59 4.71 -11.41
CA GLY A 165 6.52 3.51 -10.57
C GLY A 165 5.08 3.07 -10.23
N ASN A 166 4.11 3.97 -10.37
CA ASN A 166 2.68 3.65 -10.22
C ASN A 166 2.15 2.69 -11.29
N LEU A 167 2.75 2.65 -12.48
CA LEU A 167 2.39 1.64 -13.48
C LEU A 167 3.03 0.31 -13.10
N ASP A 168 4.32 0.31 -12.77
CA ASP A 168 5.08 -0.91 -12.55
C ASP A 168 4.64 -1.67 -11.31
N ILE A 169 4.30 -0.98 -10.21
CA ILE A 169 3.72 -1.66 -9.03
C ILE A 169 2.43 -2.39 -9.35
N MET A 170 1.62 -1.85 -10.27
CA MET A 170 0.34 -2.45 -10.64
C MET A 170 0.54 -3.61 -11.63
N THR A 171 1.35 -3.42 -12.66
CA THR A 171 1.57 -4.42 -13.71
C THR A 171 2.39 -5.61 -13.21
N SER A 172 3.42 -5.38 -12.38
CA SER A 172 4.16 -6.46 -11.73
C SER A 172 3.29 -7.28 -10.79
N SER A 173 2.42 -6.65 -9.99
CA SER A 173 1.47 -7.37 -9.14
C SER A 173 0.49 -8.23 -9.94
N ALA A 174 -0.01 -7.70 -11.06
CA ALA A 174 -0.91 -8.43 -11.94
C ALA A 174 -0.22 -9.66 -12.57
N LEU A 175 1.01 -9.47 -13.07
CA LEU A 175 1.81 -10.56 -13.64
C LEU A 175 2.11 -11.64 -12.59
N ALA A 176 2.63 -11.24 -11.42
CA ALA A 176 2.95 -12.18 -10.35
C ALA A 176 1.72 -12.97 -9.87
N THR A 177 0.54 -12.35 -9.87
CA THR A 177 -0.73 -13.01 -9.53
C THR A 177 -1.09 -14.07 -10.58
N ALA A 178 -1.02 -13.72 -11.87
CA ALA A 178 -1.31 -14.65 -12.95
C ALA A 178 -0.31 -15.82 -12.99
N GLU A 179 0.98 -15.56 -12.77
CA GLU A 179 2.03 -16.59 -12.69
C GLU A 179 1.77 -17.57 -11.55
N LYS A 180 1.40 -17.09 -10.35
CA LYS A 180 1.04 -17.95 -9.22
C LYS A 180 -0.18 -18.83 -9.52
N MET A 181 -1.20 -18.28 -10.17
CA MET A 181 -2.37 -19.06 -10.59
C MET A 181 -1.98 -20.16 -11.59
N ALA A 182 -1.17 -19.81 -12.60
CA ALA A 182 -0.70 -20.77 -13.60
C ALA A 182 0.14 -21.90 -12.97
N GLN A 183 1.05 -21.55 -12.05
CA GLN A 183 1.84 -22.53 -11.30
C GLN A 183 0.97 -23.47 -10.47
N SER A 184 -0.06 -22.95 -9.78
CA SER A 184 -0.99 -23.78 -9.01
C SER A 184 -1.78 -24.74 -9.89
N LEU A 185 -2.25 -24.28 -11.05
CA LEU A 185 -2.99 -25.11 -12.00
C LEU A 185 -2.09 -26.21 -12.58
N ALA A 186 -0.85 -25.87 -12.94
CA ALA A 186 0.12 -26.84 -13.44
C ALA A 186 0.45 -27.91 -12.39
N ARG A 187 0.58 -27.53 -11.11
CA ARG A 187 0.80 -28.48 -10.02
C ARG A 187 -0.39 -29.42 -9.83
N GLN A 188 -1.62 -28.89 -9.85
CA GLN A 188 -2.84 -29.72 -9.74
C GLN A 188 -2.98 -30.70 -10.91
N ALA A 189 -2.65 -30.27 -12.13
CA ALA A 189 -2.66 -31.14 -13.30
C ALA A 189 -1.60 -32.24 -13.21
N GLY A 190 -0.43 -31.94 -12.65
CA GLY A 190 0.64 -32.93 -12.43
C GLY A 190 0.36 -33.91 -11.28
N GLU A 191 -0.39 -33.51 -10.26
CA GLU A 191 -0.82 -34.41 -9.16
C GLU A 191 -2.00 -35.33 -9.57
N ALA A 192 -2.74 -34.96 -10.62
CA ALA A 192 -3.86 -35.75 -11.15
C ALA A 192 -3.47 -36.72 -12.29
N ALA A 193 -2.24 -36.63 -12.80
CA ALA A 193 -1.70 -37.47 -13.88
C ALA A 193 -0.84 -38.61 -13.33
#